data_AF-A0A966FE53-F1
#
_entry.id   AF-A0A966FE53-F1
#
_cell.length_a   1.000
_cell.length_b   1.000
_cell.length_c   1.000
_cell.angle_alpha   90.00
_cell.angle_beta   90.00
_cell.angle_gamma   90.00
#
_symmetry.space_group_name_H-M   'P 1'
#
loop_
_entity.id
_entity.type
_entity.pdbx_description
1 polymer ?
#
loop_
_entity_poly.entity_id
_entity_poly.type
_entity_poly.pdbx_seq_one_letter_code
_entity_poly.pdbx_strand_id
1 'polypeptide(L)'
;MNAVITLLIGVAGIALGYGWYARTINKKVMQPDAKKATPAKMYMDGVDFTPANRNVLFGYQFKSIAALGPIVGPIVAVQWGWLPALLWVVFG
;
A
#
# COMPACT_ATOMS: atom_id res chain seq x y z
N MET A 1 -1.09 -9.32 -27.08
CA MET A 1 -0.87 -9.92 -25.74
C MET A 1 -2.20 -10.44 -25.22
N ASN A 2 -2.27 -11.65 -24.67
CA ASN A 2 -3.51 -12.15 -24.06
C ASN A 2 -3.72 -11.45 -22.71
N ALA A 3 -4.86 -10.76 -22.55
CA ALA A 3 -5.19 -10.00 -21.35
C ALA A 3 -5.16 -10.85 -20.07
N VAL A 4 -5.56 -12.13 -20.16
CA VAL A 4 -5.54 -13.06 -19.02
C VAL A 4 -4.10 -13.29 -18.55
N ILE A 5 -3.17 -13.49 -19.49
CA ILE A 5 -1.75 -13.70 -19.16
C ILE A 5 -1.18 -12.44 -18.49
N THR A 6 -1.49 -11.27 -19.03
CA THR A 6 -1.04 -9.98 -18.47
C THR A 6 -1.56 -9.78 -17.04
N LEU A 7 -2.83 -10.10 -16.78
CA LEU A 7 -3.42 -10.03 -15.45
C LEU A 7 -2.72 -10.98 -14.47
N LEU A 8 -2.47 -12.23 -14.87
CA LEU A 8 -1.77 -13.21 -14.04
C LEU A 8 -0.35 -12.75 -13.68
N ILE A 9 0.39 -12.17 -14.63
CA ILE A 9 1.71 -11.60 -14.38
C ILE A 9 1.63 -10.45 -13.36
N GLY A 10 0.64 -9.55 -13.50
CA GLY A 10 0.43 -8.45 -12.55
C GLY A 10 0.12 -8.94 -11.14
N VAL A 11 -0.78 -9.92 -11.00
CA VAL A 11 -1.12 -10.54 -9.71
C VAL A 11 0.12 -11.19 -9.09
N ALA A 12 0.91 -11.93 -9.87
CA ALA A 12 2.14 -12.54 -9.39
C ALA A 12 3.15 -11.48 -8.92
N GLY A 13 3.32 -10.40 -9.67
CA GLY A 13 4.21 -9.28 -9.31
C GLY A 13 3.82 -8.63 -7.98
N ILE A 14 2.54 -8.30 -7.81
CA ILE A 14 2.02 -7.70 -6.57
C ILE A 14 2.14 -8.68 -5.40
N ALA A 15 1.84 -9.97 -5.62
CA ALA A 15 1.97 -11.00 -4.58
C ALA A 15 3.43 -11.18 -4.11
N LEU A 16 4.39 -11.15 -5.04
CA LEU A 16 5.82 -11.19 -4.72
C LEU A 16 6.27 -9.92 -3.97
N GLY A 17 5.83 -8.75 -4.42
CA GLY A 17 6.09 -7.48 -3.73
C GLY A 17 5.56 -7.50 -2.30
N TYR A 18 4.31 -7.92 -2.10
CA TYR A 18 3.74 -8.05 -0.76
C TYR A 18 4.47 -9.11 0.09
N GLY A 19 4.70 -10.29 -0.49
CA GLY A 19 5.29 -11.43 0.21
C GLY A 19 6.75 -11.22 0.63
N TRP A 20 7.54 -10.53 -0.21
CA TRP A 20 8.96 -10.30 0.05
C TRP A 20 9.24 -8.90 0.58
N TYR A 21 8.87 -7.85 -0.15
CA TYR A 21 9.21 -6.47 0.21
C TYR A 21 8.46 -6.02 1.48
N ALA A 22 7.13 -6.09 1.49
CA ALA A 22 6.35 -5.64 2.64
C ALA A 22 6.64 -6.49 3.89
N ARG A 23 6.80 -7.81 3.73
CA ARG A 23 7.18 -8.70 4.83
C ARG A 23 8.58 -8.40 5.38
N THR A 24 9.54 -8.07 4.52
CA THR A 24 10.91 -7.72 4.94
C THR A 24 10.92 -6.41 5.72
N ILE A 25 10.21 -5.39 5.23
CA ILE A 25 10.06 -4.11 5.95
C ILE A 25 9.40 -4.33 7.31
N ASN A 26 8.32 -5.12 7.35
CA ASN A 26 7.64 -5.40 8.61
C ASN A 26 8.56 -6.09 9.63
N LYS A 27 9.38 -7.04 9.19
CA LYS A 27 10.29 -7.80 10.07
C LYS A 27 11.58 -7.08 10.45
N LYS A 28 12.16 -6.29 9.54
CA LYS A 28 13.49 -5.68 9.74
C LYS A 28 13.41 -4.22 10.19
N VAL A 29 12.43 -3.47 9.70
CA VAL A 29 12.35 -2.01 9.91
C VAL A 29 11.29 -1.68 10.96
N MET A 30 10.02 -2.03 10.71
CA MET A 30 8.90 -1.65 11.58
C MET A 30 8.92 -2.42 12.92
N GLN A 31 9.22 -3.71 12.87
CA GLN A 31 9.28 -4.60 14.04
C GLN A 31 8.10 -4.42 15.02
N PRO A 32 6.84 -4.47 14.56
CA PRO A 32 5.70 -4.20 15.41
C PRO A 32 5.53 -5.27 16.49
N ASP A 33 5.36 -4.83 17.74
CA ASP A 33 5.12 -5.70 18.88
C ASP A 33 3.65 -5.63 19.30
N ALA A 34 2.94 -6.75 19.16
CA ALA A 34 1.53 -6.84 19.53
C ALA A 34 1.27 -6.73 21.05
N LYS A 35 2.30 -6.91 21.89
CA LYS A 35 2.21 -6.80 23.35
C LYS A 35 2.37 -5.36 23.84
N LYS A 36 2.92 -4.45 23.02
CA LYS A 36 3.06 -3.04 23.37
C LYS A 36 1.78 -2.28 23.09
N ALA A 37 1.31 -1.52 24.07
CA ALA A 37 0.22 -0.58 23.84
C ALA A 37 0.70 0.52 22.88
N THR A 38 -0.15 0.89 21.92
CA THR A 38 0.11 2.03 21.04
C THR A 38 -0.01 3.34 21.83
N PRO A 39 0.69 4.42 21.45
CA PRO A 39 0.53 5.75 22.08
C PRO A 39 -0.93 6.21 22.14
N ALA A 40 -1.72 5.89 21.11
CA ALA A 40 -3.16 6.12 21.06
C ALA A 40 -3.94 5.52 22.24
N LYS A 41 -3.41 4.50 22.92
CA LYS A 41 -4.01 3.89 24.12
C LYS A 41 -3.37 4.33 25.43
N MET A 42 -2.14 4.87 25.38
CA MET A 42 -1.38 5.26 26.56
C MET A 42 -1.70 6.70 27.00
N TYR A 43 -1.80 7.63 26.05
CA TYR A 43 -1.93 9.07 26.35
C TYR A 43 -3.36 9.61 26.23
N MET A 44 -4.17 9.06 25.31
CA MET A 44 -5.63 9.29 25.24
C MET A 44 -6.05 10.76 25.42
N ASP A 45 -5.41 11.70 24.71
CA ASP A 45 -5.59 13.13 24.92
C ASP A 45 -6.82 13.73 24.22
N GLY A 46 -7.50 12.96 23.37
CA GLY A 46 -8.67 13.38 22.60
C GLY A 46 -8.36 14.30 21.41
N VAL A 47 -7.08 14.56 21.12
CA VAL A 47 -6.63 15.41 19.99
C VAL A 47 -5.67 14.62 19.10
N ASP A 48 -4.48 14.29 19.60
CA ASP A 48 -3.43 13.60 18.83
C ASP A 48 -3.49 12.08 19.02
N PHE A 49 -3.94 11.62 20.18
CA PHE A 49 -3.96 10.21 20.57
C PHE A 49 -5.39 9.73 20.84
N THR A 50 -6.08 9.35 19.78
CA THR A 50 -7.42 8.75 19.88
C THR A 50 -7.44 7.32 19.30
N PRO A 51 -7.90 6.30 20.04
CA PRO A 51 -8.01 4.94 19.52
C PRO A 51 -9.02 4.89 18.38
N ALA A 52 -8.58 4.38 17.24
CA ALA A 52 -9.42 4.14 16.09
C ALA A 52 -9.51 2.65 15.76
N ASN A 53 -10.63 2.25 15.16
CA ASN A 53 -10.74 0.93 14.56
C ASN A 53 -9.66 0.77 13.46
N ARG A 54 -8.92 -0.35 13.46
CA ARG A 54 -7.85 -0.63 12.49
C ARG A 54 -8.31 -0.47 11.04
N ASN A 55 -9.53 -0.88 10.72
CA ASN A 55 -10.05 -0.85 9.36
C ASN A 55 -10.31 0.60 8.91
N VAL A 56 -10.81 1.43 9.82
CA VAL A 56 -11.02 2.87 9.58
C VAL A 56 -9.67 3.56 9.41
N LEU A 57 -8.71 3.29 10.32
CA LEU A 57 -7.37 3.86 10.25
C LEU A 57 -6.66 3.49 8.93
N PHE A 58 -6.76 2.24 8.50
CA PHE A 58 -6.22 1.81 7.21
C PHE A 58 -6.83 2.59 6.05
N GLY A 59 -8.16 2.77 6.03
CA GLY A 59 -8.84 3.54 4.98
C GLY A 59 -8.37 4.99 4.91
N TYR A 60 -8.20 5.66 6.05
CA TYR A 60 -7.67 7.03 6.11
C TYR A 60 -6.24 7.11 5.56
N GLN A 61 -5.35 6.21 5.99
CA GLN A 61 -3.96 6.18 5.52
C GLN A 61 -3.88 5.85 4.03
N PHE A 62 -4.65 4.86 3.58
CA PHE A 62 -4.70 4.46 2.18
C PHE A 62 -5.21 5.61 1.30
N LYS A 63 -6.29 6.29 1.69
CA LYS A 63 -6.83 7.45 0.96
C LYS A 63 -5.79 8.56 0.82
N SER A 64 -5.04 8.86 1.88
CA SER A 64 -3.99 9.89 1.83
C SER A 64 -2.88 9.56 0.84
N ILE A 65 -2.52 8.27 0.67
CA ILE A 65 -1.54 7.82 -0.31
C ILE A 65 -2.13 7.76 -1.73
N ALA A 66 -3.39 7.35 -1.85
CA ALA A 66 -4.06 7.11 -3.12
C ALA A 66 -4.45 8.38 -3.90
N ALA A 67 -4.40 9.56 -3.28
CA ALA A 67 -4.98 10.78 -3.82
C ALA A 67 -4.37 11.26 -5.15
N LEU A 68 -3.06 11.10 -5.39
CA LEU A 68 -2.42 11.61 -6.62
C LEU A 68 -1.57 10.56 -7.35
N GLY A 69 -0.67 9.86 -6.66
CA GLY A 69 0.27 8.93 -7.30
C GLY A 69 -0.41 7.80 -8.10
N PRO A 70 -1.33 7.03 -7.47
CA PRO A 70 -1.97 5.88 -8.12
C PRO A 70 -2.96 6.23 -9.23
N ILE A 71 -3.37 7.50 -9.34
CA ILE A 71 -4.32 7.95 -10.37
C ILE A 71 -3.56 8.64 -11.51
N VAL A 72 -2.75 9.65 -11.19
CA VAL A 72 -2.06 10.45 -12.21
C VAL A 72 -0.99 9.63 -12.92
N GLY A 73 -0.25 8.79 -12.18
CA GLY A 73 0.86 8.02 -12.73
C GLY A 73 0.46 7.08 -13.87
N PRO A 74 -0.53 6.17 -13.68
CA PRO A 74 -1.01 5.32 -14.77
C PRO A 74 -1.59 6.08 -15.95
N ILE A 75 -2.30 7.20 -15.70
CA ILE A 75 -2.87 8.05 -16.76
C ILE A 75 -1.76 8.66 -17.62
N VAL A 76 -0.67 9.12 -17.02
CA VAL A 76 0.48 9.63 -17.78
C VAL A 76 1.21 8.48 -18.49
N ALA A 77 1.42 7.36 -17.81
CA ALA A 77 2.13 6.22 -18.36
C ALA A 77 1.40 5.56 -19.54
N VAL A 78 0.06 5.58 -19.58
CA VAL A 78 -0.72 5.00 -20.68
C VAL A 78 -0.51 5.74 -22.00
N GLN A 79 -0.11 7.01 -21.96
CA GLN A 79 0.24 7.78 -23.17
C GLN A 79 1.43 7.14 -23.92
N TRP A 80 2.26 6.38 -23.21
CA TRP A 80 3.40 5.63 -23.74
C TRP A 80 3.04 4.18 -24.07
N GLY A 81 1.77 3.81 -23.94
CA GLY A 81 1.23 2.49 -24.24
C GLY A 81 0.92 1.64 -23.00
N TRP A 82 0.47 0.41 -23.25
CA TRP A 82 -0.06 -0.47 -22.21
C TRP A 82 1.03 -1.01 -21.26
N LEU A 83 2.25 -1.22 -21.76
CA LEU A 83 3.35 -1.79 -20.97
C LEU A 83 3.90 -0.79 -19.92
N PRO A 84 4.21 0.47 -20.27
CA PRO A 84 4.60 1.48 -19.28
C PRO A 84 3.52 1.71 -18.20
N ALA A 85 2.24 1.76 -18.58
CA ALA A 85 1.14 1.84 -17.63
C ALA A 85 1.11 0.65 -16.67
N LEU A 86 1.30 -0.57 -17.19
CA LEU A 86 1.32 -1.78 -16.35
C LEU A 86 2.51 -1.80 -15.39
N LEU A 87 3.70 -1.42 -15.87
CA LEU A 87 4.89 -1.34 -15.03
C LEU A 87 4.70 -0.31 -13.90
N TRP A 88 4.11 0.85 -14.19
CA TRP A 88 3.78 1.83 -13.17
C TRP A 88 2.82 1.27 -12.11
N VAL A 89 1.76 0.56 -12.53
CA VAL A 89 0.80 -0.04 -11.59
C VAL A 89 1.46 -1.08 -10.67
N VAL A 90 2.43 -1.85 -11.18
CA VAL A 90 3.09 -2.91 -10.41
C VAL A 90 4.18 -2.36 -9.47
N PHE A 91 4.95 -1.37 -9.92
CA PHE A 91 6.11 -0.88 -9.17
C PHE A 91 5.84 0.40 -8.37
N GLY A 92 4.83 1.18 -8.76
CA GLY A 92 4.50 2.47 -8.15
C GLY A 92 5.35 3.62 -8.67
#